data_AF-A0A395H5X2-F1
#
_entry.id   AF-A0A395H5X2-F1
#
_cell.length_a   1.000
_cell.length_b   1.000
_cell.length_c   1.000
_cell.angle_alpha   90.00
_cell.angle_beta   90.00
_cell.angle_gamma   90.00
#
_symmetry.space_group_name_H-M   'P 1'
#
loop_
_entity.id
_entity.type
_entity.pdbx_description
1 polymer ?
#
loop_
_entity_poly.entity_id
_entity_poly.type
_entity_poly.pdbx_seq_one_letter_code
_entity_poly.pdbx_strand_id
1 'polypeptide(L)'
;MTENPLPLALIDVLEGPEHMIPWMNQVKAELQRLGLLVLVEPKIPAPEPHEEGYEYWKHLAGCVLNWLRSRVSHEIRNSPRWGCYNIRSPVEYLNAVEVIVRITDAHSAREKWEKALGFQRNEYNSVREYVTELKRAIMASDLVGMYVAPFQATCILLRWVEDLGEEGRQFSDRICSTLPLNIARMMTTEHFIDICNQAIGLDAQCPTADEALERSVQNPIAE
;
A
#
# COMPACT_ATOMS: atom_id res chain seq x y z
N MET A 1 -25.92 25.26 -34.45
CA MET A 1 -26.42 25.38 -33.07
C MET A 1 -25.27 25.89 -32.24
N THR A 2 -25.43 27.04 -31.60
CA THR A 2 -24.42 27.65 -30.73
C THR A 2 -24.20 26.74 -29.51
N GLU A 3 -23.01 26.18 -29.41
CA GLU A 3 -22.55 25.33 -28.30
C GLU A 3 -22.49 26.15 -27.02
N ASN A 4 -23.56 26.16 -26.22
CA ASN A 4 -23.45 26.62 -24.84
C ASN A 4 -22.77 25.50 -24.05
N PRO A 5 -21.55 25.70 -23.52
CA PRO A 5 -20.89 24.69 -22.70
C PRO A 5 -21.78 24.37 -21.49
N LEU A 6 -21.93 23.08 -21.18
CA LEU A 6 -22.69 22.66 -20.00
C LEU A 6 -22.14 23.38 -18.76
N PRO A 7 -23.00 23.98 -17.91
CA PRO A 7 -22.57 24.71 -16.72
C PRO A 7 -22.21 23.73 -15.60
N LEU A 8 -21.22 22.88 -15.84
CA LEU A 8 -20.67 21.93 -14.87
C LEU A 8 -19.80 22.67 -13.85
N ALA A 9 -20.12 22.50 -12.58
CA ALA A 9 -19.41 23.14 -11.48
C ALA A 9 -17.96 22.66 -11.36
N LEU A 10 -17.12 23.49 -10.73
CA LEU A 10 -15.82 23.06 -10.24
C LEU A 10 -16.07 22.23 -8.97
N ILE A 11 -15.71 20.96 -9.03
CA ILE A 11 -15.61 20.09 -7.85
C ILE A 11 -14.14 19.89 -7.49
N ASP A 12 -13.89 19.33 -6.31
CA ASP A 12 -12.53 19.01 -5.87
C ASP A 12 -11.83 18.05 -6.84
N VAL A 13 -10.51 18.14 -6.91
CA VAL A 13 -9.70 17.25 -7.74
C VAL A 13 -9.47 15.94 -6.99
N LEU A 14 -9.65 14.81 -7.67
CA LEU A 14 -9.28 13.51 -7.13
C LEU A 14 -7.76 13.36 -7.12
N GLU A 15 -7.17 13.31 -5.93
CA GLU A 15 -5.71 13.21 -5.72
C GLU A 15 -5.26 11.82 -5.28
N GLY A 16 -6.14 11.01 -4.67
CA GLY A 16 -5.78 9.73 -4.10
C GLY A 16 -6.97 8.88 -3.63
N PRO A 17 -6.72 7.64 -3.17
CA PRO A 17 -7.75 6.69 -2.78
C PRO A 17 -8.62 7.15 -1.62
N GLU A 18 -8.06 7.87 -0.65
CA GLU A 18 -8.77 8.44 0.48
C GLU A 18 -9.82 9.49 0.07
N HIS A 19 -9.60 10.17 -1.05
CA HIS A 19 -10.50 11.20 -1.61
C HIS A 19 -11.56 10.61 -2.54
N MET A 20 -11.49 9.31 -2.87
CA MET A 20 -12.33 8.69 -3.90
C MET A 20 -13.83 8.77 -3.58
N ILE A 21 -14.23 8.46 -2.34
CA ILE A 21 -15.66 8.44 -1.96
C ILE A 21 -16.24 9.86 -1.93
N PRO A 22 -15.63 10.85 -1.23
CA PRO A 22 -16.11 12.24 -1.28
C PRO A 22 -16.17 12.78 -2.70
N TRP A 23 -15.15 12.53 -3.52
CA TRP A 23 -15.09 12.98 -4.90
C TRP A 23 -16.23 12.38 -5.75
N MET A 24 -16.47 11.08 -5.66
CA MET A 24 -17.56 10.41 -6.37
C MET A 24 -18.93 10.96 -5.94
N ASN A 25 -19.12 11.30 -4.67
CA ASN A 25 -20.35 11.93 -4.20
C ASN A 25 -20.55 13.33 -4.81
N GLN A 26 -19.50 14.13 -4.93
CA GLN A 26 -19.55 15.44 -5.61
C GLN A 26 -19.89 15.28 -7.10
N VAL A 27 -19.27 14.29 -7.77
CA VAL A 27 -19.58 13.95 -9.17
C VAL A 27 -21.06 13.63 -9.34
N LYS A 28 -21.60 12.72 -8.52
CA LYS A 28 -23.00 12.31 -8.59
C LYS A 28 -23.96 13.46 -8.29
N ALA A 29 -23.68 14.27 -7.27
CA ALA A 29 -24.50 15.42 -6.91
C ALA A 29 -24.58 16.44 -8.06
N GLU A 30 -23.46 16.73 -8.71
CA GLU A 30 -23.41 17.69 -9.81
C GLU A 30 -24.12 17.18 -11.06
N LEU A 31 -23.90 15.91 -11.43
CA LEU A 31 -24.61 15.31 -12.56
C LEU A 31 -26.10 15.18 -12.29
N GLN A 32 -26.50 14.88 -11.05
CA GLN A 32 -27.91 14.85 -10.66
C GLN A 32 -28.56 16.23 -10.77
N ARG A 33 -27.88 17.31 -10.33
CA ARG A 33 -28.37 18.69 -10.44
C ARG A 33 -28.71 19.08 -11.89
N LEU A 34 -27.96 18.56 -12.86
CA LEU A 34 -28.14 18.81 -14.28
C LEU A 34 -29.03 17.76 -14.99
N GLY A 35 -29.53 16.74 -14.28
CA GLY A 35 -30.28 15.64 -14.89
C GLY A 35 -29.43 14.71 -15.77
N LEU A 36 -28.11 14.72 -15.58
CA LEU A 36 -27.13 13.97 -16.37
C LEU A 36 -26.62 12.71 -15.66
N LEU A 37 -27.16 12.37 -14.48
CA LEU A 37 -26.72 11.20 -13.70
C LEU A 37 -26.79 9.90 -14.53
N VAL A 38 -27.77 9.80 -15.43
CA VAL A 38 -27.94 8.68 -16.37
C VAL A 38 -26.67 8.36 -17.17
N LEU A 39 -25.80 9.34 -17.44
CA LEU A 39 -24.59 9.18 -18.23
C LEU A 39 -23.47 8.43 -17.50
N VAL A 40 -23.58 8.29 -16.18
CA VAL A 40 -22.58 7.62 -15.32
C VAL A 40 -23.16 6.43 -14.58
N GLU A 41 -24.43 6.10 -14.79
CA GLU A 41 -25.10 4.96 -14.17
C GLU A 41 -24.88 3.68 -15.00
N PRO A 42 -24.08 2.71 -14.53
CA PRO A 42 -23.70 1.53 -15.31
C PRO A 42 -24.88 0.60 -15.63
N LYS A 43 -26.00 0.74 -14.92
CA LYS A 43 -27.20 -0.08 -15.10
C LYS A 43 -28.10 0.42 -16.23
N ILE A 44 -27.86 1.64 -16.73
CA ILE A 44 -28.67 2.24 -17.78
C ILE A 44 -27.86 2.17 -19.07
N PRO A 45 -28.30 1.38 -20.06
CA PRO A 45 -27.57 1.25 -21.31
C PRO A 45 -27.57 2.59 -22.06
N ALA A 46 -26.47 2.87 -22.75
CA ALA A 46 -26.42 3.97 -23.71
C ALA A 46 -27.38 3.69 -24.88
N PRO A 47 -27.99 4.72 -25.47
CA PRO A 47 -28.75 4.55 -26.69
C PRO A 47 -27.86 4.00 -27.82
N GLU A 48 -28.45 3.20 -28.70
CA GLU A 48 -27.76 2.68 -29.88
C GLU A 48 -27.59 3.77 -30.95
N PRO A 49 -26.59 3.66 -31.86
CA PRO A 49 -26.32 4.69 -32.86
C PRO A 49 -27.48 5.05 -33.79
N HIS A 50 -28.48 4.17 -33.90
CA HIS A 50 -29.65 4.35 -34.75
C HIS A 50 -30.89 4.85 -33.99
N GLU A 51 -30.81 4.96 -32.67
CA GLU A 51 -31.90 5.42 -31.82
C GLU A 51 -31.98 6.96 -31.81
N GLU A 52 -33.21 7.47 -31.67
CA GLU A 52 -33.44 8.91 -31.57
C GLU A 52 -32.76 9.47 -30.32
N GLY A 53 -32.03 10.58 -30.49
CA GLY A 53 -31.30 11.23 -29.40
C GLY A 53 -29.89 10.69 -29.15
N TYR A 54 -29.42 9.69 -29.90
CA TYR A 54 -28.05 9.18 -29.79
C TYR A 54 -26.97 10.27 -29.90
N GLU A 55 -27.04 11.12 -30.93
CA GLU A 55 -26.04 12.18 -31.13
C GLU A 55 -26.07 13.23 -30.01
N TYR A 56 -27.25 13.52 -29.46
CA TYR A 56 -27.38 14.41 -28.30
C TYR A 56 -26.79 13.79 -27.04
N TRP A 57 -27.12 12.52 -26.76
CA TRP A 57 -26.53 11.75 -25.67
C TRP A 57 -25.01 11.69 -25.79
N LYS A 58 -24.48 11.39 -26.97
CA LYS A 58 -23.05 11.29 -27.27
C LYS A 58 -22.33 12.61 -27.04
N HIS A 59 -22.93 13.71 -27.47
CA HIS A 59 -22.40 15.04 -27.20
C HIS A 59 -22.31 15.32 -25.69
N LEU A 60 -23.39 15.08 -24.94
CA LEU A 60 -23.40 15.25 -23.48
C LEU A 60 -22.39 14.34 -22.77
N ALA A 61 -22.31 13.07 -23.19
CA ALA A 61 -21.36 12.11 -22.66
C ALA A 61 -19.91 12.57 -22.89
N GLY A 62 -19.61 13.13 -24.07
CA GLY A 62 -18.32 13.75 -24.37
C GLY A 62 -17.99 14.93 -23.47
N CYS A 63 -18.96 15.83 -23.24
CA CYS A 63 -18.80 16.96 -22.32
C CYS A 63 -18.53 16.52 -20.88
N VAL A 64 -19.33 15.56 -20.36
CA VAL A 64 -19.12 14.99 -19.02
C VAL A 64 -17.78 14.29 -18.92
N LEU A 65 -17.37 13.52 -19.94
CA LEU A 65 -16.08 12.84 -19.95
C LEU A 65 -14.91 13.83 -19.88
N ASN A 66 -14.95 14.91 -20.67
CA ASN A 66 -13.93 15.95 -20.65
C ASN A 66 -13.88 16.67 -19.30
N TRP A 67 -15.06 16.96 -18.71
CA TRP A 67 -15.13 17.52 -17.38
C TRP A 67 -14.55 16.57 -16.32
N LEU A 68 -14.91 15.28 -16.32
CA LEU A 68 -14.34 14.28 -15.40
C LEU A 68 -12.80 14.22 -15.51
N ARG A 69 -12.27 14.21 -16.74
CA ARG A 69 -10.82 14.28 -16.99
C ARG A 69 -10.15 15.55 -16.47
N SER A 70 -10.90 16.64 -16.28
CA SER A 70 -10.36 17.86 -15.66
C SER A 70 -10.36 17.80 -14.13
N ARG A 71 -11.09 16.84 -13.52
CA ARG A 71 -11.30 16.70 -12.07
C ARG A 71 -10.50 15.55 -11.45
N VAL A 72 -9.53 15.02 -12.19
CA VAL A 72 -8.61 13.99 -11.72
C VAL A 72 -7.20 14.58 -11.75
N SER A 73 -6.38 14.27 -10.75
CA SER A 73 -5.03 14.84 -10.62
C SER A 73 -4.15 14.51 -11.82
N HIS A 74 -3.04 15.25 -11.94
CA HIS A 74 -2.07 14.98 -12.99
C HIS A 74 -1.42 13.59 -12.83
N GLU A 75 -1.13 13.16 -11.59
CA GLU A 75 -0.53 11.84 -11.33
C GLU A 75 -1.44 10.71 -11.79
N ILE A 76 -2.72 10.75 -11.42
CA ILE A 76 -3.67 9.71 -11.80
C ILE A 76 -3.88 9.72 -13.31
N ARG A 77 -4.03 10.88 -13.96
CA ARG A 77 -4.26 10.99 -15.42
C ARG A 77 -3.10 10.50 -16.27
N ASN A 78 -1.87 10.64 -15.80
CA ASN A 78 -0.69 10.17 -16.51
C ASN A 78 -0.24 8.78 -16.08
N SER A 79 -1.05 8.07 -15.28
CA SER A 79 -0.76 6.70 -14.92
C SER A 79 -0.62 5.84 -16.19
N PRO A 80 0.47 5.06 -16.34
CA PRO A 80 0.63 4.17 -17.50
C PRO A 80 -0.48 3.11 -17.59
N ARG A 81 -1.21 2.89 -16.49
CA ARG A 81 -2.34 1.94 -16.39
C ARG A 81 -3.52 2.32 -17.27
N TRP A 82 -3.64 3.59 -17.69
CA TRP A 82 -4.63 3.99 -18.68
C TRP A 82 -4.49 3.24 -20.01
N GLY A 83 -3.30 2.74 -20.35
CA GLY A 83 -3.07 1.93 -21.54
C GLY A 83 -3.87 0.63 -21.59
N CYS A 84 -4.39 0.15 -20.46
CA CYS A 84 -5.23 -1.04 -20.38
C CYS A 84 -6.72 -0.77 -20.68
N TYR A 85 -7.13 0.49 -20.85
CA TYR A 85 -8.53 0.86 -20.97
C TYR A 85 -8.83 1.54 -22.30
N ASN A 86 -9.95 1.14 -22.93
CA ASN A 86 -10.50 1.82 -24.09
C ASN A 86 -11.70 2.67 -23.65
N ILE A 87 -11.44 3.90 -23.22
CA ILE A 87 -12.48 4.78 -22.67
C ILE A 87 -13.32 5.40 -23.79
N ARG A 88 -14.59 5.00 -23.88
CA ARG A 88 -15.57 5.51 -24.85
C ARG A 88 -16.75 6.22 -24.18
N SER A 89 -16.91 6.05 -22.87
CA SER A 89 -18.01 6.62 -22.10
C SER A 89 -17.56 7.14 -20.72
N PRO A 90 -18.35 8.04 -20.10
CA PRO A 90 -18.14 8.45 -18.70
C PRO A 90 -18.16 7.28 -17.71
N VAL A 91 -19.02 6.27 -17.93
CA VAL A 91 -19.09 5.06 -17.09
C VAL A 91 -17.76 4.31 -17.09
N GLU A 92 -17.23 4.00 -18.28
CA GLU A 92 -15.93 3.32 -18.41
C GLU A 92 -14.81 4.14 -17.79
N TYR A 93 -14.86 5.47 -17.94
CA TYR A 93 -13.87 6.36 -17.33
C TYR A 93 -13.89 6.27 -15.81
N LEU A 94 -15.06 6.38 -15.17
CA LEU A 94 -15.19 6.30 -13.71
C LEU A 94 -14.75 4.94 -13.17
N ASN A 95 -15.11 3.86 -13.86
CA ASN A 95 -14.66 2.51 -13.49
C ASN A 95 -13.13 2.38 -13.58
N ALA A 96 -12.52 2.93 -14.64
CA ALA A 96 -11.08 2.93 -14.79
C ALA A 96 -10.38 3.79 -13.72
N VAL A 97 -10.89 4.99 -13.42
CA VAL A 97 -10.40 5.82 -12.31
C VAL A 97 -10.44 5.05 -11.00
N GLU A 98 -11.58 4.41 -10.68
CA GLU A 98 -11.73 3.64 -9.46
C GLU A 98 -10.67 2.55 -9.33
N VAL A 99 -10.44 1.79 -10.41
CA VAL A 99 -9.44 0.72 -10.42
C VAL A 99 -8.02 1.27 -10.33
N ILE A 100 -7.71 2.35 -11.04
CA ILE A 100 -6.38 2.97 -11.03
C ILE A 100 -6.05 3.52 -9.65
N VAL A 101 -7.02 4.14 -8.99
CA VAL A 101 -6.85 4.78 -7.69
C VAL A 101 -6.83 3.77 -6.54
N ARG A 102 -7.66 2.72 -6.59
CA ARG A 102 -7.80 1.77 -5.48
C ARG A 102 -6.83 0.61 -5.52
N ILE A 103 -6.51 0.10 -6.70
CA ILE A 103 -5.63 -1.06 -6.82
C ILE A 103 -4.19 -0.55 -6.86
N THR A 104 -3.32 -1.05 -6.02
CA THR A 104 -1.88 -0.75 -6.11
C THR A 104 -1.32 -1.32 -7.41
N ASP A 105 -0.55 -0.54 -8.16
CA ASP A 105 0.06 -1.04 -9.39
C ASP A 105 1.14 -2.09 -9.11
N ALA A 106 1.43 -2.93 -10.10
CA ALA A 106 2.38 -4.04 -9.94
C ALA A 106 3.80 -3.58 -9.58
N HIS A 107 4.22 -2.39 -10.01
CA HIS A 107 5.54 -1.85 -9.68
C HIS A 107 5.58 -1.45 -8.20
N SER A 108 4.62 -0.67 -7.72
CA SER A 108 4.50 -0.30 -6.31
C SER A 108 4.30 -1.52 -5.40
N ALA A 109 3.53 -2.51 -5.85
CA ALA A 109 3.33 -3.77 -5.10
C ALA A 109 4.63 -4.56 -5.00
N ARG A 110 5.35 -4.68 -6.13
CA ARG A 110 6.68 -5.29 -6.19
C ARG A 110 7.68 -4.56 -5.30
N GLU A 111 7.72 -3.24 -5.33
CA GLU A 111 8.65 -2.43 -4.53
C GLU A 111 8.43 -2.66 -3.03
N LYS A 112 7.18 -2.67 -2.57
CA LYS A 112 6.84 -2.97 -1.16
C LYS A 112 7.25 -4.39 -0.76
N TRP A 113 7.04 -5.35 -1.65
CA TRP A 113 7.42 -6.74 -1.44
C TRP A 113 8.95 -6.95 -1.44
N GLU A 114 9.66 -6.34 -2.41
CA GLU A 114 11.12 -6.36 -2.47
C GLU A 114 11.74 -5.65 -1.28
N LYS A 115 11.15 -4.55 -0.81
CA LYS A 115 11.57 -3.88 0.44
C LYS A 115 11.39 -4.81 1.65
N ALA A 116 10.28 -5.54 1.73
CA ALA A 116 10.02 -6.47 2.81
C ALA A 116 11.00 -7.68 2.80
N LEU A 117 11.34 -8.22 1.62
CA LEU A 117 12.28 -9.35 1.50
C LEU A 117 13.75 -8.94 1.57
N GLY A 118 14.06 -7.77 1.02
CA GLY A 118 15.38 -7.17 0.98
C GLY A 118 15.66 -6.28 2.18
N PHE A 119 14.98 -6.51 3.30
CA PHE A 119 15.14 -5.73 4.51
C PHE A 119 16.58 -5.91 5.05
N GLN A 120 17.44 -4.91 4.92
CA GLN A 120 18.87 -5.00 5.20
C GLN A 120 19.29 -4.38 6.54
N ARG A 121 20.47 -4.78 7.00
CA ARG A 121 21.08 -4.44 8.29
C ARG A 121 21.47 -2.97 8.48
N ASN A 122 21.92 -2.32 7.42
CA ASN A 122 22.76 -1.12 7.54
C ASN A 122 21.99 0.18 7.83
N GLU A 123 20.67 0.09 8.01
CA GLU A 123 19.79 1.26 8.10
C GLU A 123 19.26 1.52 9.52
N TYR A 124 19.61 0.68 10.50
CA TYR A 124 18.97 0.70 11.83
C TYR A 124 19.98 0.68 12.97
N ASN A 125 19.73 1.49 14.01
CA ASN A 125 20.66 1.69 15.12
C ASN A 125 20.32 0.83 16.35
N SER A 126 19.17 0.14 16.37
CA SER A 126 18.73 -0.72 17.49
C SER A 126 17.87 -1.89 17.01
N VAL A 127 17.75 -2.93 17.83
CA VAL A 127 16.85 -4.08 17.55
C VAL A 127 15.40 -3.61 17.52
N ARG A 128 15.01 -2.74 18.43
CA ARG A 128 13.66 -2.16 18.46
C ARG A 128 13.30 -1.42 17.18
N GLU A 129 14.20 -0.58 16.68
CA GLU A 129 13.99 0.16 15.43
C GLU A 129 13.85 -0.80 14.25
N TYR A 130 14.79 -1.75 14.11
CA TYR A 130 14.75 -2.77 13.08
C TYR A 130 13.44 -3.57 13.10
N VAL A 131 13.05 -4.09 14.25
CA VAL A 131 11.82 -4.89 14.41
C VAL A 131 10.57 -4.08 14.07
N THR A 132 10.53 -2.81 14.47
CA THR A 132 9.40 -1.91 14.18
C THR A 132 9.25 -1.70 12.68
N GLU A 133 10.34 -1.39 12.00
CA GLU A 133 10.33 -1.14 10.56
C GLU A 133 10.11 -2.43 9.75
N LEU A 134 10.64 -3.56 10.19
CA LEU A 134 10.37 -4.87 9.57
C LEU A 134 8.88 -5.20 9.63
N LYS A 135 8.23 -5.04 10.80
CA LYS A 135 6.77 -5.23 10.93
C LYS A 135 6.02 -4.33 9.95
N ARG A 136 6.41 -3.05 9.85
CA ARG A 136 5.80 -2.09 8.91
C ARG A 136 5.95 -2.54 7.46
N ALA A 137 7.14 -2.97 7.05
CA ALA A 137 7.40 -3.45 5.69
C ALA A 137 6.57 -4.69 5.33
N ILE A 138 6.49 -5.67 6.24
CA ILE A 138 5.69 -6.88 6.05
C ILE A 138 4.20 -6.54 5.91
N MET A 139 3.67 -5.70 6.81
CA MET A 139 2.27 -5.24 6.74
C MET A 139 1.99 -4.44 5.47
N ALA A 140 2.92 -3.59 5.04
CA ALA A 140 2.77 -2.82 3.80
C ALA A 140 2.71 -3.71 2.56
N SER A 141 3.47 -4.82 2.55
CA SER A 141 3.44 -5.82 1.48
C SER A 141 2.12 -6.59 1.46
N ASP A 142 1.59 -6.97 2.63
CA ASP A 142 0.30 -7.65 2.76
C ASP A 142 -0.86 -6.75 2.29
N LEU A 143 -0.84 -5.47 2.66
CA LEU A 143 -1.84 -4.47 2.23
C LEU A 143 -1.94 -4.31 0.71
N VAL A 144 -0.90 -4.66 -0.04
CA VAL A 144 -0.89 -4.62 -1.51
C VAL A 144 -1.09 -5.98 -2.15
N GLY A 145 -1.50 -6.98 -1.37
CA GLY A 145 -1.78 -8.34 -1.83
C GLY A 145 -0.51 -9.17 -2.09
N MET A 146 0.66 -8.69 -1.67
CA MET A 146 1.93 -9.38 -1.80
C MET A 146 2.32 -9.99 -0.45
N TYR A 147 1.64 -11.08 -0.09
CA TYR A 147 1.82 -11.71 1.21
C TYR A 147 3.25 -12.22 1.43
N VAL A 148 3.84 -11.87 2.57
CA VAL A 148 5.08 -12.47 3.08
C VAL A 148 4.71 -13.40 4.24
N ALA A 149 4.98 -14.69 4.09
CA ALA A 149 4.59 -15.66 5.10
C ALA A 149 5.29 -15.38 6.44
N PRO A 150 4.62 -15.55 7.60
CA PRO A 150 5.20 -15.32 8.92
C PRO A 150 6.54 -16.01 9.12
N PHE A 151 6.68 -17.24 8.62
CA PHE A 151 7.96 -17.95 8.67
C PHE A 151 9.06 -17.28 7.85
N GLN A 152 8.75 -16.75 6.66
CA GLN A 152 9.71 -15.99 5.87
C GLN A 152 10.12 -14.70 6.60
N ALA A 153 9.15 -13.99 7.19
CA ALA A 153 9.39 -12.81 8.02
C ALA A 153 10.27 -13.13 9.23
N THR A 154 10.04 -14.26 9.89
CA THR A 154 10.89 -14.76 10.98
C THR A 154 12.31 -15.07 10.49
N CYS A 155 12.48 -15.72 9.34
CA CYS A 155 13.82 -15.96 8.78
C CYS A 155 14.58 -14.64 8.50
N ILE A 156 13.89 -13.61 8.01
CA ILE A 156 14.47 -12.28 7.79
C ILE A 156 14.91 -11.65 9.12
N LEU A 157 14.08 -11.75 10.16
CA LEU A 157 14.42 -11.29 11.51
C LEU A 157 15.64 -12.05 12.06
N LEU A 158 15.60 -13.37 12.05
CA LEU A 158 16.63 -14.21 12.67
C LEU A 158 18.00 -14.01 12.01
N ARG A 159 18.04 -13.92 10.68
CA ARG A 159 19.27 -13.61 9.94
C ARG A 159 19.90 -12.29 10.39
N TRP A 160 19.09 -11.27 10.66
CA TRP A 160 19.59 -10.00 11.16
C TRP A 160 20.02 -10.08 12.64
N VAL A 161 19.29 -10.83 13.46
CA VAL A 161 19.64 -11.04 14.87
C VAL A 161 20.97 -11.80 15.01
N GLU A 162 21.22 -12.82 14.20
CA GLU A 162 22.49 -13.57 14.18
C GLU A 162 23.71 -12.67 13.93
N ASP A 163 23.51 -11.60 13.16
CA ASP A 163 24.51 -10.60 12.80
C ASP A 163 24.90 -9.67 13.97
N LEU A 164 24.14 -9.67 15.07
CA LEU A 164 24.42 -8.90 16.28
C LEU A 164 25.54 -9.50 17.14
N GLY A 165 25.94 -10.75 16.86
CA GLY A 165 27.00 -11.43 17.61
C GLY A 165 26.50 -12.71 18.28
N GLU A 166 27.18 -13.10 19.36
CA GLU A 166 26.98 -14.40 20.00
C GLU A 166 25.58 -14.54 20.63
N GLU A 167 25.11 -13.51 21.34
CA GLU A 167 23.78 -13.50 21.94
C GLU A 167 22.67 -13.64 20.89
N GLY A 168 22.85 -12.97 19.75
CA GLY A 168 21.93 -13.06 18.63
C GLY A 168 21.89 -14.46 18.00
N ARG A 169 23.04 -15.12 17.83
CA ARG A 169 23.09 -16.51 17.36
C ARG A 169 22.40 -17.46 18.33
N GLN A 170 22.67 -17.34 19.63
CA GLN A 170 22.03 -18.14 20.67
C GLN A 170 20.51 -17.93 20.70
N PHE A 171 20.06 -16.68 20.50
CA PHE A 171 18.64 -16.37 20.33
C PHE A 171 18.07 -17.10 19.12
N SER A 172 18.73 -17.03 17.96
CA SER A 172 18.28 -17.68 16.72
C SER A 172 18.20 -19.20 16.87
N ASP A 173 19.23 -19.84 17.42
CA ASP A 173 19.26 -21.28 17.67
C ASP A 173 18.13 -21.71 18.62
N ARG A 174 17.87 -20.93 19.67
CA ARG A 174 16.77 -21.18 20.60
C ARG A 174 15.41 -21.07 19.90
N ILE A 175 15.20 -20.05 19.07
CA ILE A 175 13.95 -19.95 18.30
C ILE A 175 13.84 -21.16 17.38
N CYS A 176 14.83 -21.42 16.51
CA CYS A 176 14.79 -22.52 15.55
C CYS A 176 14.57 -23.91 16.20
N SER A 177 15.16 -24.17 17.37
CA SER A 177 15.01 -25.44 18.09
C SER A 177 13.65 -25.63 18.78
N THR A 178 12.91 -24.55 19.02
CA THR A 178 11.58 -24.60 19.65
C THR A 178 10.43 -24.69 18.63
N LEU A 179 10.71 -24.42 17.35
CA LEU A 179 9.70 -24.47 16.31
C LEU A 179 9.40 -25.91 15.84
N PRO A 180 8.13 -26.27 15.59
CA PRO A 180 7.77 -27.59 15.08
C PRO A 180 8.27 -27.79 13.64
N LEU A 181 8.46 -29.06 13.22
CA LEU A 181 8.98 -29.40 11.88
C LEU A 181 8.14 -28.84 10.72
N ASN A 182 6.84 -28.64 10.92
CA ASN A 182 5.92 -28.09 9.93
C ASN A 182 5.63 -26.59 10.14
N ILE A 183 6.45 -25.88 10.91
CA ILE A 183 6.24 -24.47 11.27
C ILE A 183 6.07 -23.57 10.05
N ALA A 184 6.77 -23.84 8.95
CA ALA A 184 6.68 -23.06 7.72
C ALA A 184 5.24 -22.92 7.19
N ARG A 185 4.34 -23.87 7.52
CA ARG A 185 2.92 -23.85 7.14
C ARG A 185 1.99 -23.43 8.26
N MET A 186 2.41 -23.54 9.52
CA MET A 186 1.56 -23.32 10.69
C MET A 186 1.82 -21.97 11.38
N MET A 187 2.94 -21.31 11.06
CA MET A 187 3.29 -20.05 11.69
C MET A 187 2.26 -18.98 11.33
N THR A 188 1.69 -18.37 12.36
CA THR A 188 0.75 -17.26 12.24
C THR A 188 1.49 -15.95 12.40
N THR A 189 0.82 -14.85 12.04
CA THR A 189 1.34 -13.50 12.30
C THR A 189 1.57 -13.25 13.79
N GLU A 190 0.76 -13.83 14.67
CA GLU A 190 0.94 -13.75 16.13
C GLU A 190 2.26 -14.38 16.57
N HIS A 191 2.57 -15.59 16.09
CA HIS A 191 3.86 -16.23 16.38
C HIS A 191 5.04 -15.35 15.94
N PHE A 192 4.95 -14.76 14.75
CA PHE A 192 5.99 -13.83 14.27
C PHE A 192 6.11 -12.59 15.18
N ILE A 193 4.97 -11.98 15.56
CA ILE A 193 4.95 -10.81 16.45
C ILE A 193 5.56 -11.14 17.82
N ASP A 194 5.30 -12.32 18.37
CA ASP A 194 5.85 -12.76 19.65
C ASP A 194 7.37 -12.94 19.57
N ILE A 195 7.88 -13.53 18.50
CA ILE A 195 9.33 -13.67 18.27
C ILE A 195 9.98 -12.29 18.13
N CYS A 196 9.34 -11.37 17.40
CA CYS A 196 9.78 -9.98 17.33
C CYS A 196 9.87 -9.32 18.72
N ASN A 197 8.87 -9.52 19.57
CA ASN A 197 8.84 -8.93 20.90
C ASN A 197 9.95 -9.52 21.79
N GLN A 198 10.24 -10.81 21.66
CA GLN A 198 11.38 -11.45 22.32
C GLN A 198 12.72 -10.90 21.82
N ALA A 199 12.87 -10.69 20.50
CA ALA A 199 14.09 -10.13 19.92
C ALA A 199 14.39 -8.72 20.42
N ILE A 200 13.37 -7.88 20.62
CA ILE A 200 13.53 -6.54 21.23
C ILE A 200 14.16 -6.64 22.63
N GLY A 201 13.99 -7.75 23.35
CA GLY A 201 14.64 -7.97 24.64
C GLY A 201 16.17 -8.04 24.59
N LEU A 202 16.76 -8.25 23.40
CA LEU A 202 18.21 -8.24 23.20
C LEU A 202 18.82 -6.85 23.36
N ASP A 203 18.07 -5.77 23.08
CA ASP A 203 18.53 -4.39 23.32
C ASP A 203 18.84 -4.14 24.80
N ALA A 204 18.17 -4.86 25.73
CA ALA A 204 18.35 -4.70 27.17
C ALA A 204 19.53 -5.53 27.73
N GLN A 205 20.14 -6.39 26.92
CA GLN A 205 21.22 -7.29 27.34
C GLN A 205 22.59 -6.87 26.79
N CYS A 206 22.61 -6.01 25.76
CA CYS A 206 23.83 -5.42 25.24
C CYS A 206 24.29 -4.28 26.19
N PRO A 207 25.40 -4.46 26.94
CA PRO A 207 25.86 -3.41 27.83
C PRO A 207 26.25 -2.19 26.99
N THR A 208 25.80 -1.01 27.42
CA THR A 208 26.26 0.23 26.81
C THR A 208 27.79 0.34 26.96
N ALA A 209 28.46 0.99 26.01
CA ALA A 209 29.93 1.15 26.07
C ALA A 209 30.41 1.75 27.40
N ASP A 210 29.57 2.54 28.08
CA ASP A 210 29.82 3.09 29.41
C ASP A 210 29.76 2.02 30.53
N GLU A 211 28.83 1.06 30.47
CA GLU A 211 28.71 -0.03 31.46
C GLU A 211 29.81 -1.10 31.30
N ALA A 212 30.31 -1.30 30.08
CA ALA A 212 31.47 -2.16 29.83
C ALA A 212 32.76 -1.57 30.42
N LEU A 213 32.89 -0.24 30.39
CA LEU A 213 34.03 0.47 30.97
C LEU A 213 33.97 0.42 32.51
N GLU A 214 32.80 0.64 33.13
CA GLU A 214 32.65 0.54 34.59
C GLU A 214 32.92 -0.86 35.15
N ARG A 215 32.52 -1.92 34.44
CA ARG A 215 32.84 -3.31 34.83
C ARG A 215 34.34 -3.64 34.70
N SER A 216 35.04 -3.01 33.76
CA SER A 216 36.50 -3.17 33.63
C SER A 216 37.29 -2.48 34.74
N VAL A 217 36.73 -1.41 35.33
CA VAL A 217 37.36 -0.63 36.40
C VAL A 217 37.15 -1.27 37.77
N GLN A 218 36.08 -2.05 37.97
CA GLN A 218 35.75 -2.67 39.27
C GLN A 218 36.41 -4.03 39.54
N ASN A 219 37.16 -4.59 38.58
CA ASN A 219 37.94 -5.83 38.78
C ASN A 219 39.42 -5.61 38.41
N PRO A 220 40.20 -4.87 39.22
CA PRO A 220 41.65 -4.97 39.13
C PRO A 220 42.05 -6.34 39.69
N ILE A 221 42.60 -7.16 38.80
CA ILE A 221 43.27 -8.43 39.07
C ILE A 221 44.17 -8.24 40.30
N ALA A 222 43.89 -9.02 41.35
CA ALA A 222 44.79 -9.19 42.47
C ALA A 222 45.96 -10.06 42.02
N GLU A 223 47.12 -9.44 41.83
CA GLU A 223 48.43 -10.08 41.94
C GLU A 223 49.23 -9.36 43.04
#